data_AF-A0A162DAF0-F1
#
_entry.id   AF-A0A162DAF0-F1
#
_cell.length_a   1.000
_cell.length_b   1.000
_cell.length_c   1.000
_cell.angle_alpha   90.00
_cell.angle_beta   90.00
_cell.angle_gamma   90.00
#
_symmetry.space_group_name_H-M   'P 1'
#
loop_
_entity.id
_entity.type
_entity.pdbx_description
1 polymer ?
#
loop_
_entity_poly.entity_id
_entity_poly.type
_entity_poly.pdbx_seq_one_letter_code
_entity_poly.pdbx_strand_id
1 'polypeptide(L)'
;MVDGTARLIEPLKRQAKLGVVFPATRFSRPVPDDGNYWVLDTDYTNYSIVWSCENFNDKSFQFLWHLNRRRQPSQSALAFVGHRIDSFGLERKFLQTAEQRNCPESSETSSMRPVRQPSPTRSSYYGK
;
A
#
# COMPACT_ATOMS: atom_id res chain seq x y z
N MET A 1 10.96 11.89 8.84
CA MET A 1 9.62 11.50 8.37
C MET A 1 9.62 11.60 6.85
N VAL A 2 9.09 10.61 6.14
CA VAL A 2 8.94 10.67 4.67
C VAL A 2 7.45 10.75 4.39
N ASP A 3 7.01 11.91 3.90
CA ASP A 3 5.62 12.14 3.56
C ASP A 3 5.39 12.00 2.06
N GLY A 4 4.20 11.56 1.70
CA GLY A 4 3.79 11.33 0.32
C GLY A 4 2.30 11.49 0.12
N THR A 5 1.88 11.53 -1.14
CA THR A 5 0.48 11.59 -1.55
C THR A 5 0.14 10.36 -2.37
N ALA A 6 -1.02 9.75 -2.10
CA ALA A 6 -1.59 8.66 -2.89
C ALA A 6 -2.93 9.10 -3.48
N ARG A 7 -3.17 8.82 -4.76
CA ARG A 7 -4.44 9.07 -5.46
C ARG A 7 -4.91 7.84 -6.22
N LEU A 8 -6.22 7.68 -6.39
CA LEU A 8 -6.78 6.66 -7.27
C LEU A 8 -6.44 6.98 -8.73
N ILE A 9 -6.03 5.95 -9.46
CA ILE A 9 -5.89 6.00 -10.91
C ILE A 9 -7.19 5.52 -11.53
N GLU A 10 -7.69 6.28 -12.51
CA GLU A 10 -8.93 6.00 -13.24
C GLU A 10 -10.07 5.48 -12.34
N PRO A 11 -10.58 6.27 -11.38
CA PRO A 11 -11.50 5.80 -10.34
C PRO A 11 -12.77 5.11 -10.89
N LEU A 12 -13.18 5.50 -12.10
CA LEU A 12 -14.34 4.94 -12.79
C LEU A 12 -14.14 3.48 -13.22
N LYS A 13 -12.90 3.05 -13.46
CA LYS A 13 -12.57 1.64 -13.79
C LYS A 13 -12.58 0.73 -12.57
N ARG A 14 -12.70 1.30 -11.35
CA ARG A 14 -12.72 0.57 -10.07
C ARG A 14 -11.55 -0.40 -9.90
N GLN A 15 -10.40 -0.04 -10.46
CA GLN A 15 -9.17 -0.80 -10.31
C GLN A 15 -8.50 -0.37 -9.00
N ALA A 16 -7.88 -1.33 -8.31
CA ALA A 16 -7.19 -1.09 -7.05
C ALA A 16 -5.76 -0.56 -7.29
N LYS A 17 -5.63 0.47 -8.15
CA LYS A 17 -4.37 1.03 -8.62
C LYS A 17 -4.22 2.48 -8.15
N LEU A 18 -3.04 2.78 -7.63
CA LEU A 18 -2.73 4.05 -6.98
C LEU A 18 -1.55 4.73 -7.67
N GLY A 19 -1.65 6.05 -7.74
CA GLY A 19 -0.56 6.95 -8.04
C GLY A 19 0.02 7.49 -6.75
N VAL A 20 1.21 7.03 -6.37
CA VAL A 20 1.90 7.43 -5.14
C VAL A 20 3.12 8.27 -5.47
N VAL A 21 3.25 9.42 -4.81
CA VAL A 21 4.35 10.39 -4.98
C VAL A 21 4.95 10.74 -3.63
N PHE A 22 6.29 10.70 -3.53
CA PHE A 22 7.05 11.12 -2.35
C PHE A 22 7.89 12.36 -2.69
N PRO A 23 7.35 13.58 -2.52
CA PRO A 23 7.94 14.82 -3.04
C PRO A 23 9.30 15.17 -2.41
N ALA A 24 9.58 14.70 -1.19
CA ALA A 24 10.85 14.93 -0.51
C ALA A 24 12.03 14.12 -1.11
N THR A 25 11.79 13.28 -2.11
CA THR A 25 12.82 12.44 -2.71
C THR A 25 13.25 12.98 -4.07
N ARG A 26 14.57 13.03 -4.32
CA ARG A 26 15.17 13.35 -5.64
C ARG A 26 14.82 12.34 -6.74
N PHE A 27 14.02 11.34 -6.42
CA PHE A 27 13.62 10.22 -7.26
C PHE A 27 12.13 10.25 -7.61
N SER A 28 11.45 11.38 -7.44
CA SER A 28 10.05 11.53 -7.87
C SER A 28 9.93 11.33 -9.38
N ARG A 29 9.53 10.12 -9.78
CA ARG A 29 9.20 9.78 -11.16
C ARG A 29 7.75 10.12 -11.47
N PRO A 30 7.41 10.41 -12.73
CA PRO A 30 6.03 10.49 -13.16
C PRO A 30 5.29 9.20 -12.81
N VAL A 31 4.09 9.34 -12.28
CA VAL A 31 3.20 8.20 -12.02
C VAL A 31 2.72 7.66 -13.38
N PRO A 32 2.88 6.35 -13.67
CA PRO A 32 2.35 5.75 -14.89
C PRO A 32 0.82 5.86 -14.96
N ASP A 33 0.28 5.83 -16.18
CA ASP A 33 -1.18 5.86 -16.41
C ASP A 33 -1.90 4.69 -15.74
N ASP A 34 -1.21 3.57 -15.52
CA ASP A 34 -1.74 2.39 -14.83
C ASP A 34 -1.39 2.36 -13.33
N GLY A 35 -0.88 3.46 -12.78
CA GLY A 35 -0.44 3.55 -11.39
C GLY A 35 0.84 2.80 -11.08
N ASN A 36 1.56 3.26 -10.05
CA ASN A 36 2.80 2.66 -9.59
C ASN A 36 2.61 1.74 -8.37
N TYR A 37 1.47 1.78 -7.68
CA TYR A 37 1.17 0.89 -6.55
C TYR A 37 -0.16 0.18 -6.77
N TRP A 38 -0.13 -1.14 -6.83
CA TRP A 38 -1.30 -1.97 -7.07
C TRP A 38 -1.63 -2.76 -5.79
N VAL A 39 -2.85 -2.59 -5.29
CA VAL A 39 -3.36 -3.42 -4.18
C VAL A 39 -3.92 -4.69 -4.79
N LEU A 40 -3.14 -5.78 -4.71
CA LEU A 40 -3.49 -7.07 -5.30
C LEU A 40 -4.59 -7.78 -4.49
N ASP A 41 -4.55 -7.63 -3.18
CA ASP A 41 -5.53 -8.20 -2.26
C ASP A 41 -5.54 -7.47 -0.93
N THR A 42 -6.71 -7.38 -0.29
CA THR A 42 -6.86 -6.83 1.06
C THR A 42 -8.21 -7.22 1.63
N ASP A 43 -8.26 -7.48 2.94
CA ASP A 43 -9.51 -7.59 3.69
C ASP A 43 -9.93 -6.25 4.32
N TYR A 44 -9.21 -5.16 4.01
CA TYR A 44 -9.35 -3.80 4.55
C TYR A 44 -9.06 -3.65 6.05
N THR A 45 -9.27 -4.70 6.84
CA THR A 45 -9.25 -4.68 8.31
C THR A 45 -8.00 -5.27 8.94
N ASN A 46 -7.25 -6.15 8.26
CA ASN A 46 -6.09 -6.81 8.83
C ASN A 46 -4.85 -6.76 7.94
N TYR A 47 -4.97 -6.98 6.63
CA TYR A 47 -3.81 -7.06 5.74
C TYR A 47 -4.04 -6.37 4.39
N SER A 48 -2.95 -6.06 3.71
CA SER A 48 -2.96 -5.76 2.28
C SER A 48 -1.69 -6.27 1.62
N ILE A 49 -1.83 -6.81 0.41
CA ILE A 49 -0.72 -7.14 -0.49
C ILE A 49 -0.63 -6.02 -1.52
N VAL A 50 0.50 -5.33 -1.54
CA VAL A 50 0.76 -4.23 -2.47
C VAL A 50 1.95 -4.58 -3.33
N TRP A 51 1.82 -4.40 -4.64
CA TRP A 51 2.88 -4.63 -5.61
C TRP A 51 3.16 -3.36 -6.40
N SER A 52 4.43 -3.11 -6.68
CA SER A 52 4.90 -2.01 -7.53
C SER A 52 5.88 -2.58 -8.54
N CYS A 53 5.81 -2.11 -9.77
CA CYS A 53 6.76 -2.44 -10.81
C CYS A 53 7.12 -1.19 -11.59
N GLU A 54 8.41 -0.90 -11.66
CA GLU A 54 8.95 0.19 -12.44
C GLU A 54 9.94 -0.36 -13.46
N ASN A 55 9.78 0.03 -14.72
CA ASN A 55 10.74 -0.30 -15.76
C ASN A 55 11.90 0.71 -15.73
N PHE A 56 13.12 0.22 -15.82
CA PHE A 56 14.32 1.02 -15.95
C PHE A 56 15.21 0.39 -17.02
N ASN A 57 15.25 1.04 -18.18
CA ASN A 57 15.77 0.47 -19.42
C ASN A 57 15.11 -0.90 -19.70
N ASP A 58 15.90 -1.92 -20.02
CA ASP A 58 15.41 -3.27 -20.35
C ASP A 58 15.16 -4.15 -19.12
N LYS A 59 15.11 -3.56 -17.91
CA LYS A 59 14.93 -4.28 -16.64
C LYS A 59 13.71 -3.77 -15.90
N SER A 60 13.00 -4.67 -15.22
CA SER A 60 11.93 -4.32 -14.29
C SER A 60 12.42 -4.39 -12.84
N PHE A 61 12.10 -3.37 -12.07
CA PHE A 61 12.31 -3.31 -10.63
C PHE A 61 10.97 -3.50 -9.95
N GLN A 62 10.87 -4.57 -9.16
CA GLN A 62 9.63 -4.97 -8.52
C GLN A 62 9.76 -4.86 -7.01
N PHE A 63 8.69 -4.37 -6.37
CA PHE A 63 8.57 -4.31 -4.93
C PHE A 63 7.27 -4.96 -4.52
N LEU A 64 7.32 -5.68 -3.41
CA LEU A 64 6.18 -6.36 -2.82
C LEU A 64 6.12 -6.03 -1.33
N TRP A 65 4.97 -5.56 -0.89
CA TRP A 65 4.70 -5.30 0.51
C TRP A 65 3.54 -6.16 1.01
N HIS A 66 3.81 -6.91 2.08
CA HIS A 66 2.78 -7.49 2.94
C HIS A 66 2.62 -6.55 4.14
N LEU A 67 1.55 -5.77 4.15
CA LEU A 67 1.25 -4.83 5.23
C LEU A 67 0.22 -5.44 6.18
N ASN A 68 0.38 -5.17 7.47
CA ASN A 68 -0.52 -5.63 8.51
C ASN A 68 -1.00 -4.45 9.37
N ARG A 69 -2.27 -4.49 9.80
CA ARG A 69 -2.83 -3.53 10.78
C ARG A 69 -2.32 -3.78 12.19
N ARG A 70 -1.94 -5.02 12.52
CA ARG A 70 -1.33 -5.39 13.80
C ARG A 70 0.19 -5.48 13.65
N ARG A 71 0.93 -4.99 14.66
CA ARG A 71 2.40 -5.07 14.71
C ARG A 71 2.91 -6.52 14.70
N GLN A 72 2.16 -7.44 15.32
CA GLN A 72 2.49 -8.86 15.43
C GLN A 72 1.26 -9.67 14.98
N PRO A 73 1.11 -9.95 13.67
CA PRO A 73 0.07 -10.84 13.18
C PRO A 73 0.31 -12.29 13.63
N SER A 74 -0.75 -13.08 13.76
CA SER A 74 -0.66 -14.51 14.08
C SER A 74 0.00 -15.31 12.96
N GLN A 75 0.62 -16.44 13.28
CA GLN A 75 1.25 -17.32 12.29
C GLN A 75 0.28 -17.80 11.19
N SER A 76 -0.97 -18.09 11.55
CA SER A 76 -2.02 -18.48 10.59
C SER A 76 -2.34 -17.35 9.60
N ALA A 77 -2.40 -16.10 10.08
CA ALA A 77 -2.59 -14.93 9.21
C ALA A 77 -1.39 -14.71 8.26
N LEU A 78 -0.16 -14.90 8.75
CA LEU A 78 1.03 -14.85 7.91
C LEU A 78 1.02 -15.94 6.83
N ALA A 79 0.64 -17.16 7.20
CA ALA A 79 0.52 -18.28 6.26
C ALA A 79 -0.57 -18.03 5.20
N PHE A 80 -1.74 -17.54 5.63
CA PHE A 80 -2.84 -17.18 4.74
C PHE A 80 -2.42 -16.14 3.70
N VAL A 81 -1.81 -15.02 4.12
CA VAL A 81 -1.33 -13.99 3.19
C VAL A 81 -0.23 -14.53 2.30
N GLY A 82 0.65 -15.39 2.83
CA GLY A 82 1.64 -16.11 2.05
C GLY A 82 1.03 -16.88 0.87
N HIS A 83 -0.02 -17.67 1.12
CA HIS A 83 -0.73 -18.39 0.05
C HIS A 83 -1.40 -17.47 -0.96
N ARG A 84 -1.90 -16.30 -0.53
CA ARG A 84 -2.44 -15.28 -1.45
C ARG A 84 -1.35 -14.71 -2.36
N ILE A 85 -0.17 -14.39 -1.82
CA ILE A 85 1.00 -13.95 -2.61
C ILE A 85 1.39 -15.02 -3.64
N ASP A 86 1.46 -16.28 -3.21
CA ASP A 86 1.79 -17.41 -4.09
C ASP A 86 0.78 -17.55 -5.24
N SER A 87 -0.51 -17.28 -4.99
CA SER A 87 -1.56 -17.33 -6.03
C SER A 87 -1.43 -16.26 -7.12
N PHE A 88 -0.64 -15.20 -6.90
CA PHE A 88 -0.30 -14.20 -7.90
C PHE A 88 1.00 -14.52 -8.66
N GLY A 89 1.65 -15.66 -8.37
CA GLY A 89 2.93 -16.03 -8.97
C GLY A 89 4.12 -15.20 -8.47
N LEU A 90 3.98 -14.53 -7.32
CA LEU A 90 5.02 -13.69 -6.74
C LEU A 90 5.91 -14.46 -5.78
N GLU A 91 7.21 -14.24 -5.87
CA GLU A 91 8.18 -14.98 -5.07
C GLU A 91 8.36 -14.39 -3.67
N ARG A 92 7.96 -15.15 -2.65
CA ARG A 92 8.11 -14.75 -1.24
C ARG A 92 9.56 -14.70 -0.74
N LYS A 93 10.50 -15.32 -1.44
CA LYS A 93 11.92 -15.39 -1.01
C LYS A 93 12.60 -14.02 -0.91
N PHE A 94 12.04 -13.01 -1.59
CA PHE A 94 12.54 -11.64 -1.56
C PHE A 94 11.93 -10.79 -0.44
N LEU A 95 10.91 -11.30 0.25
CA LEU A 95 10.32 -10.60 1.39
C LEU A 95 11.29 -10.63 2.58
N GLN A 96 11.47 -9.46 3.19
CA GLN A 96 12.22 -9.32 4.43
C GLN A 96 11.25 -9.09 5.58
N THR A 97 11.45 -9.82 6.67
CA THR A 97 10.64 -9.63 7.89
C THR A 97 11.00 -8.30 8.53
N ALA A 98 9.99 -7.46 8.76
CA ALA A 98 10.14 -6.25 9.56
C ALA A 98 9.96 -6.58 11.05
N GLU A 99 11.03 -6.47 11.83
CA GLU A 99 10.95 -6.61 13.29
C GLU A 99 10.25 -5.40 13.91
N GLN A 100 9.05 -5.64 14.45
CA GLN A 100 8.19 -4.62 15.06
C GLN A 100 8.10 -4.77 16.59
N ARG A 101 9.16 -5.32 17.20
CA ARG A 101 9.34 -5.43 18.65
C ARG A 101 10.27 -4.32 19.13
N ASN A 102 10.03 -3.78 20.32
CA ASN A 102 10.87 -2.75 20.93
C ASN A 102 11.12 -1.52 20.03
N CYS A 103 10.12 -1.12 19.26
CA CYS A 103 10.21 0.12 18.49
C CYS A 103 10.35 1.31 19.45
N PRO A 104 11.29 2.23 19.22
CA PRO A 104 11.37 3.44 20.02
C PRO A 104 10.06 4.22 19.86
N GLU A 105 9.54 4.74 20.97
CA GLU A 105 8.44 5.71 20.92
C GLU A 105 8.91 6.89 20.06
N SER A 106 8.14 7.21 19.03
CA SER A 106 8.43 8.39 18.22
C SER A 106 8.20 9.60 19.10
N SER A 107 9.25 10.38 19.38
CA SER A 107 9.21 11.56 20.26
C SER A 107 8.36 12.73 19.75
N GLU A 108 7.51 12.53 18.73
CA GLU A 108 6.85 13.57 17.95
C GLU A 108 5.47 13.09 17.43
N THR A 109 4.53 12.61 18.27
CA THR A 109 3.07 12.65 17.97
C THR A 109 2.19 12.05 19.10
N SER A 110 2.13 12.72 20.25
CA SER A 110 0.93 12.60 21.12
C SER A 110 -0.17 13.61 20.71
N SER A 111 0.19 14.67 19.98
CA SER A 111 -0.68 15.82 19.70
C SER A 111 -1.29 15.88 18.28
N MET A 112 -0.86 15.03 17.34
CA MET A 112 -1.39 15.01 15.97
C MET A 112 -1.78 13.59 15.56
N ARG A 113 -2.83 13.04 16.21
CA ARG A 113 -3.57 11.94 15.61
C ARG A 113 -4.25 12.49 14.35
N PRO A 114 -4.09 11.86 13.16
CA PRO A 114 -4.86 12.26 12.00
C PRO A 114 -6.35 12.17 12.34
N VAL A 115 -7.06 13.30 12.27
CA VAL A 115 -8.52 13.30 12.35
C VAL A 115 -9.01 12.46 11.17
N ARG A 116 -9.73 11.37 11.48
CA ARG A 116 -10.39 10.55 10.47
C ARG A 116 -11.25 11.49 9.62
N GLN A 117 -10.89 11.70 8.36
CA GLN A 117 -11.77 12.45 7.46
C GLN A 117 -13.12 11.73 7.42
N PRO A 118 -14.25 12.45 7.55
CA PRO A 118 -15.55 11.83 7.37
C PRO A 118 -15.57 11.16 5.99
N SER A 119 -15.98 9.90 5.95
CA SER A 119 -16.27 9.22 4.69
C SER A 119 -17.16 10.15 3.86
N PRO A 120 -16.90 10.37 2.56
CA PRO A 120 -17.81 11.13 1.72
C PRO A 120 -19.20 10.49 1.83
N THR A 121 -20.16 11.25 2.33
CA THR A 121 -21.56 10.84 2.33
C THR A 121 -21.93 10.53 0.89
N ARG A 122 -22.51 9.34 0.69
CA ARG A 122 -23.03 8.87 -0.59
C ARG A 122 -24.15 9.79 -1.05
N SER A 123 -23.79 10.94 -1.62
CA SER A 123 -24.74 11.76 -2.36
C SER A 123 -25.08 10.97 -3.63
N SER A 124 -26.37 10.69 -3.76
CA SER A 124 -27.00 10.05 -4.89
C SER A 124 -26.54 10.67 -6.21
N TYR A 125 -25.71 9.96 -6.98
CA TYR A 125 -25.56 10.21 -8.42
C TYR A 125 -26.76 9.60 -9.16
N TYR A 126 -27.95 10.11 -8.85
CA TYR A 126 -29.15 9.97 -9.67
C TYR A 126 -30.01 11.19 -9.37
N GLY A 127 -30.11 12.10 -10.35
CA GLY A 127 -30.97 13.28 -10.24
C GLY A 127 -30.63 14.43 -11.20
N LYS A 128 -30.72 14.18 -12.51
CA LYS A 128 -31.46 14.93 -13.55
C LYS A 128 -30.81 14.77 -14.91
#